data_AF-F0ZYX8-F1
#
_entry.id   AF-F0ZYX8-F1
#
_cell.length_a   1.000
_cell.length_b   1.000
_cell.length_c   1.000
_cell.angle_alpha   90.00
_cell.angle_beta   90.00
_cell.angle_gamma   90.00
#
_symmetry.space_group_name_H-M   'P 1'
#
loop_
_entity.id
_entity.type
_entity.pdbx_description
1 polymer ?
#
loop_
_entity_poly.entity_id
_entity_poly.type
_entity_poly.pdbx_seq_one_letter_code
_entity_poly.pdbx_strand_id
1 'polypeptide(L)'
;MNNTTINLLQTPKRCYCEPSFEQKESECNPAGCKTVASLILIGYVITLSFCLYRLNQLRVRKDNKWPLLSLSLLIITCLARVVRAVLTLYEEENFYVMGLLFLLPMGILICSFFNTLFVWVKIIFHFNFSKVVSKVFPFLGKIFLGSQIVLIALLLIICFSGLRYNASNIVLFFFLAYGGISAVIFTKMIWSEYKDLSGKDSGVFNSDNHQKILKIFKLSITSIVVTFATLALTVWSFTIDGVLTISHTIAFNFIGRSIEIAWISVMLIILAPQLQTWSQSSTKESTNFDSASDSSSSSSKSDIENNDDKKETIPTVIDIPTTTAIVTTSPVNSSNINTQNQIDNK
;
A
#
# COMPACT_ATOMS: atom_id res chain seq x y z
N MET A 1 44.58 -48.23 -37.49
CA MET A 1 44.30 -47.34 -36.33
C MET A 1 43.05 -46.53 -36.68
N ASN A 2 41.90 -46.92 -36.13
CA ASN A 2 40.63 -46.21 -36.37
C ASN A 2 40.53 -45.06 -35.38
N ASN A 3 40.51 -43.82 -35.89
CA ASN A 3 40.15 -42.64 -35.13
C ASN A 3 38.65 -42.65 -34.88
N THR A 4 38.22 -43.28 -33.80
CA THR A 4 36.86 -43.17 -33.30
C THR A 4 36.70 -41.78 -32.70
N THR A 5 36.19 -40.84 -33.50
CA THR A 5 35.79 -39.52 -33.03
C THR A 5 34.58 -39.73 -32.13
N ILE A 6 34.83 -39.71 -30.81
CA ILE A 6 33.77 -39.66 -29.81
C ILE A 6 33.12 -38.28 -29.99
N ASN A 7 32.01 -38.25 -30.72
CA ASN A 7 31.12 -37.08 -30.74
C ASN A 7 30.62 -36.93 -29.31
N LEU A 8 31.26 -36.05 -28.55
CA LEU A 8 30.80 -35.61 -27.24
C LEU A 8 29.39 -35.08 -27.47
N LEU A 9 28.39 -35.82 -26.98
CA LEU A 9 26.99 -35.47 -27.10
C LEU A 9 26.84 -34.13 -26.36
N GLN A 10 26.92 -33.03 -27.11
CA GLN A 10 26.81 -31.69 -26.58
C GLN A 10 25.40 -31.57 -26.03
N THR A 11 25.27 -31.65 -24.70
CA THR A 11 23.99 -31.51 -24.04
C THR A 11 23.39 -30.18 -24.48
N PRO A 12 22.13 -30.16 -24.91
CA PRO A 12 21.51 -28.94 -25.42
C PRO A 12 21.63 -27.87 -24.33
N LYS A 13 22.19 -26.71 -24.70
CA LYS A 13 22.41 -25.62 -23.76
C LYS A 13 21.04 -25.11 -23.32
N ARG A 14 20.78 -25.14 -22.01
CA ARG A 14 19.52 -24.66 -21.45
C ARG A 14 19.49 -23.16 -21.52
N CYS A 15 18.35 -22.61 -21.92
CA CYS A 15 18.15 -21.19 -22.01
C CYS A 15 17.19 -20.72 -20.92
N TYR A 16 17.59 -19.66 -20.21
CA TYR A 16 16.85 -19.11 -19.07
C TYR A 16 16.14 -17.83 -19.48
N CYS A 17 14.82 -17.90 -19.57
CA CYS A 17 13.94 -16.76 -19.84
C CYS A 17 12.81 -16.78 -18.82
N GLU A 18 12.54 -15.67 -18.14
CA GLU A 18 11.30 -15.58 -17.34
C GLU A 18 10.07 -15.82 -18.24
N PRO A 19 8.92 -16.30 -17.75
CA PRO A 19 8.73 -17.09 -16.53
C PRO A 19 9.08 -18.57 -16.70
N SER A 20 9.46 -19.01 -17.91
CA SER A 20 9.77 -20.41 -18.22
C SER A 20 11.18 -20.81 -17.77
N PHE A 21 11.27 -21.54 -16.68
CA PHE A 21 12.52 -22.20 -16.31
C PHE A 21 12.73 -23.36 -17.28
N GLU A 22 13.78 -23.26 -18.10
CA GLU A 22 14.21 -24.25 -19.10
C GLU A 22 13.35 -24.33 -20.37
N GLN A 23 13.76 -23.55 -21.37
CA GLN A 23 13.36 -23.80 -22.76
C GLN A 23 14.44 -24.61 -23.49
N LYS A 24 14.03 -25.49 -24.40
CA LYS A 24 14.96 -26.19 -25.29
C LYS A 24 15.63 -25.17 -26.22
N GLU A 25 16.93 -25.33 -26.47
CA GLU A 25 17.76 -24.37 -27.22
C GLU A 25 17.22 -24.03 -28.61
N SER A 26 16.53 -24.98 -29.26
CA SER A 26 15.88 -24.79 -30.57
C SER A 26 14.79 -23.70 -30.57
N GLU A 27 14.32 -23.30 -29.40
CA GLU A 27 13.21 -22.36 -29.21
C GLU A 27 13.60 -21.19 -28.30
N CYS A 28 14.89 -20.85 -28.14
CA CYS A 28 15.28 -19.76 -27.24
C CYS A 28 16.27 -18.76 -27.83
N ASN A 29 16.01 -17.45 -27.61
CA ASN A 29 16.92 -16.36 -27.92
C ASN A 29 17.61 -15.87 -26.63
N PRO A 30 18.82 -16.35 -26.30
CA PRO A 30 19.50 -16.04 -25.04
C PRO A 30 19.87 -14.55 -24.94
N ALA A 31 20.25 -13.92 -26.06
CA ALA A 31 20.56 -12.49 -26.08
C ALA A 31 19.32 -11.64 -25.79
N GLY A 32 18.16 -12.03 -26.33
CA GLY A 32 16.87 -11.39 -26.04
C GLY A 32 16.50 -11.47 -24.56
N CYS A 33 16.63 -12.65 -23.95
CA CYS A 33 16.28 -12.84 -22.54
C CYS A 33 17.21 -12.10 -21.58
N LYS A 34 18.52 -12.07 -21.88
CA LYS A 34 19.48 -11.24 -21.13
C LYS A 34 19.14 -9.75 -21.25
N THR A 35 18.82 -9.29 -22.45
CA THR A 35 18.43 -7.88 -22.68
C THR A 35 17.18 -7.50 -21.88
N VAL A 36 16.15 -8.35 -21.91
CA VAL A 36 14.92 -8.13 -21.14
C VAL A 36 15.20 -8.13 -19.64
N ALA A 37 15.99 -9.07 -19.14
CA ALA A 37 16.40 -9.11 -17.74
C ALA A 37 17.17 -7.86 -17.31
N SER A 38 18.08 -7.35 -18.15
CA SER A 38 18.82 -6.10 -17.90
C SER A 38 17.89 -4.87 -17.87
N LEU A 39 16.94 -4.76 -18.79
CA LEU A 39 15.96 -3.67 -18.78
C LEU A 39 15.09 -3.69 -17.53
N ILE A 40 14.62 -4.89 -17.14
CA ILE A 40 13.84 -5.09 -15.92
C ILE A 40 14.66 -4.71 -14.68
N LEU A 41 15.93 -5.12 -14.62
CA LEU A 41 16.85 -4.76 -13.54
C LEU A 41 16.94 -3.24 -13.38
N ILE A 42 17.18 -2.51 -14.47
CA ILE A 42 17.25 -1.03 -14.46
C ILE A 42 15.93 -0.44 -13.94
N GLY A 43 14.79 -0.90 -14.44
CA GLY A 43 13.47 -0.42 -14.02
C GLY A 43 13.21 -0.59 -12.51
N TYR A 44 13.54 -1.75 -11.95
CA TYR A 44 13.37 -1.98 -10.51
C TYR A 44 14.42 -1.26 -9.65
N VAL A 45 15.65 -1.07 -10.14
CA VAL A 45 16.66 -0.26 -9.42
C VAL A 45 16.17 1.18 -9.30
N ILE A 46 15.69 1.78 -10.39
CA ILE A 46 15.11 3.15 -10.36
C ILE A 46 13.96 3.20 -9.37
N THR A 47 13.03 2.25 -9.44
CA THR A 47 11.87 2.18 -8.54
C THR A 47 12.29 2.02 -7.08
N LEU A 48 13.27 1.17 -6.80
CA LEU A 48 13.85 0.96 -5.47
C LEU A 48 14.48 2.25 -4.92
N SER A 49 15.23 3.00 -5.75
CA SER A 49 15.78 4.30 -5.35
C SER A 49 14.68 5.29 -4.95
N PHE A 50 13.58 5.35 -5.70
CA PHE A 50 12.42 6.17 -5.31
C PHE A 50 11.77 5.69 -4.01
N CYS A 51 11.63 4.38 -3.80
CA CYS A 51 11.12 3.82 -2.55
C CYS A 51 11.99 4.22 -1.35
N LEU A 52 13.33 4.10 -1.47
CA LEU A 52 14.28 4.47 -0.42
C LEU A 52 14.27 5.98 -0.13
N TYR A 53 14.21 6.80 -1.19
CA TYR A 53 14.06 8.25 -1.04
C TYR A 53 12.80 8.61 -0.26
N ARG A 54 11.66 8.00 -0.60
CA ARG A 54 10.40 8.19 0.13
C ARG A 54 10.46 7.68 1.57
N LEU A 55 11.20 6.60 1.81
CA LEU A 55 11.34 6.05 3.17
C LEU A 55 12.08 7.05 4.04
N ASN A 56 13.13 7.66 3.52
CA ASN A 56 13.87 8.69 4.24
C ASN A 56 13.00 9.91 4.57
N GLN A 57 12.16 10.36 3.62
CA GLN A 57 11.20 11.46 3.89
C GLN A 57 10.18 11.12 4.98
N LEU A 58 9.65 9.88 4.98
CA LEU A 58 8.65 9.45 5.96
C LEU A 58 9.26 9.18 7.32
N ARG A 59 10.53 8.74 7.40
CA ARG A 59 11.21 8.44 8.67
C ARG A 59 11.33 9.65 9.59
N VAL A 60 11.45 10.85 9.00
CA VAL A 60 11.49 12.12 9.74
C VAL A 60 10.15 12.40 10.45
N ARG A 61 9.04 11.83 9.95
CA ARG A 61 7.69 12.05 10.49
C ARG A 61 7.27 10.84 11.33
N LYS A 62 7.26 10.98 12.65
CA LYS A 62 6.97 9.87 13.59
C LYS A 62 5.49 9.41 13.60
N ASP A 63 4.61 10.10 12.87
CA ASP A 63 3.18 10.07 13.20
C ASP A 63 2.35 8.97 12.52
N ASN A 64 2.91 8.17 11.60
CA ASN A 64 2.13 7.10 10.94
C ASN A 64 2.95 5.84 10.61
N LYS A 65 2.65 4.73 11.30
CA LYS A 65 3.29 3.41 11.08
C LYS A 65 2.82 2.70 9.80
N TRP A 66 1.59 2.94 9.34
CA TRP A 66 0.99 2.24 8.19
C TRP A 66 1.64 2.57 6.83
N PRO A 67 1.89 3.85 6.49
CA PRO A 67 2.64 4.19 5.28
C PRO A 67 4.06 3.62 5.29
N LEU A 68 4.71 3.59 6.46
CA LEU A 68 6.03 3.00 6.63
C LEU A 68 6.01 1.49 6.35
N LEU A 69 5.00 0.77 6.86
CA LEU A 69 4.81 -0.66 6.59
C LEU A 69 4.60 -0.92 5.10
N SER A 70 3.66 -0.21 4.45
CA SER A 70 3.41 -0.37 3.02
C SER A 70 4.66 -0.08 2.18
N LEU A 71 5.39 0.99 2.50
CA LEU A 71 6.63 1.31 1.79
C LEU A 71 7.72 0.27 2.02
N SER A 72 7.81 -0.31 3.20
CA SER A 72 8.75 -1.40 3.50
C SER A 72 8.45 -2.64 2.65
N LEU A 73 7.17 -2.99 2.49
CA LEU A 73 6.75 -4.08 1.60
C LEU A 73 7.09 -3.79 0.12
N LEU A 74 6.94 -2.53 -0.33
CA LEU A 74 7.36 -2.14 -1.69
C LEU A 74 8.88 -2.26 -1.87
N ILE A 75 9.68 -1.86 -0.87
CA ILE A 75 11.14 -2.02 -0.90
C ILE A 75 11.52 -3.50 -0.99
N ILE A 76 10.91 -4.36 -0.16
CA ILE A 76 11.16 -5.81 -0.18
C ILE A 76 10.78 -6.40 -1.55
N THR A 77 9.65 -5.98 -2.11
CA THR A 77 9.22 -6.39 -3.46
C THR A 77 10.26 -6.00 -4.51
N CYS A 78 10.69 -4.74 -4.54
CA CYS A 78 11.68 -4.25 -5.49
C CYS A 78 13.04 -4.97 -5.31
N LEU A 79 13.48 -5.17 -4.06
CA LEU A 79 14.72 -5.87 -3.76
C LEU A 79 14.68 -7.32 -4.26
N ALA A 80 13.60 -8.05 -3.98
CA ALA A 80 13.44 -9.42 -4.45
C ALA A 80 13.42 -9.50 -5.98
N ARG A 81 12.84 -8.50 -6.66
CA ARG A 81 12.86 -8.40 -8.14
C ARG A 81 14.26 -8.10 -8.69
N VAL A 82 15.02 -7.22 -8.05
CA VAL A 82 16.42 -6.94 -8.38
C VAL A 82 17.27 -8.21 -8.22
N VAL A 83 17.16 -8.89 -7.07
CA VAL A 83 17.88 -10.14 -6.80
C VAL A 83 17.54 -11.19 -7.85
N ARG A 84 16.26 -11.34 -8.18
CA ARG A 84 15.82 -12.28 -9.23
C ARG A 84 16.40 -11.95 -10.60
N ALA A 85 16.39 -10.69 -11.00
CA ALA A 85 16.95 -10.28 -12.29
C ALA A 85 18.47 -10.54 -12.34
N VAL A 86 19.18 -10.29 -11.23
CA VAL A 86 20.61 -10.62 -11.08
C VAL A 86 20.84 -12.13 -11.18
N LEU A 87 20.10 -12.96 -10.45
CA LEU A 87 20.20 -14.42 -10.52
C LEU A 87 19.87 -14.96 -11.92
N THR A 88 18.94 -14.33 -12.63
CA THR A 88 18.62 -14.66 -14.03
C THR A 88 19.81 -14.36 -14.95
N LEU A 89 20.52 -13.25 -14.73
CA LEU A 89 21.73 -12.91 -15.49
C LEU A 89 22.91 -13.84 -15.19
N TYR A 90 22.98 -14.38 -13.96
CA TYR A 90 23.95 -15.40 -13.54
C TYR A 90 23.56 -16.84 -13.93
N GLU A 91 22.40 -17.04 -14.57
CA GLU A 91 21.92 -18.36 -15.01
C GLU A 91 21.75 -19.35 -13.82
N GLU A 92 21.27 -18.87 -12.67
CA GLU A 92 21.06 -19.69 -11.47
C GLU A 92 20.03 -20.82 -11.71
N GLU A 93 20.41 -22.05 -11.38
CA GLU A 93 19.60 -23.26 -11.66
C GLU A 93 18.60 -23.61 -10.53
N ASN A 94 18.69 -22.94 -9.38
CA ASN A 94 17.83 -23.27 -8.24
C ASN A 94 16.38 -22.83 -8.44
N PHE A 95 15.55 -23.76 -8.94
CA PHE A 95 14.12 -23.54 -9.20
C PHE A 95 13.32 -23.07 -8.00
N TYR A 96 13.65 -23.52 -6.78
CA TYR A 96 12.92 -23.13 -5.58
C TYR A 96 13.18 -21.65 -5.24
N VAL A 97 14.44 -21.23 -5.27
CA VAL A 97 14.83 -19.83 -5.02
C VAL A 97 14.22 -18.93 -6.09
N MET A 98 14.34 -19.35 -7.34
CA MET A 98 13.76 -18.61 -8.46
C MET A 98 12.23 -18.52 -8.34
N GLY A 99 11.53 -19.63 -8.15
CA GLY A 99 10.08 -19.67 -7.96
C GLY A 99 9.62 -18.77 -6.80
N LEU A 100 10.32 -18.82 -5.67
CA LEU A 100 10.03 -17.97 -4.51
C LEU A 100 10.22 -16.48 -4.85
N LEU A 101 11.33 -16.11 -5.49
CA LEU A 101 11.57 -14.74 -5.93
C LEU A 101 10.65 -14.28 -7.07
N PHE A 102 10.00 -15.20 -7.77
CA PHE A 102 8.96 -14.88 -8.76
C PHE A 102 7.62 -14.57 -8.08
N LEU A 103 7.19 -15.47 -7.20
CA LEU A 103 5.83 -15.49 -6.65
C LEU A 103 5.67 -14.62 -5.41
N LEU A 104 6.63 -14.70 -4.47
CA LEU A 104 6.54 -13.99 -3.20
C LEU A 104 6.44 -12.46 -3.37
N PRO A 105 7.20 -11.81 -4.29
CA PRO A 105 7.05 -10.37 -4.49
C PRO A 105 5.66 -9.97 -4.98
N MET A 106 4.97 -10.81 -5.77
CA MET A 106 3.57 -10.53 -6.16
C MET A 106 2.64 -10.54 -4.96
N GLY A 107 2.79 -11.52 -4.06
CA GLY A 107 2.04 -11.57 -2.81
C GLY A 107 2.29 -10.35 -1.92
N ILE A 108 3.56 -10.00 -1.73
CA ILE A 108 3.96 -8.81 -0.96
C ILE A 108 3.41 -7.52 -1.59
N LEU A 109 3.38 -7.43 -2.92
CA LEU A 109 2.81 -6.29 -3.64
C LEU A 109 1.30 -6.17 -3.40
N ILE A 110 0.55 -7.28 -3.45
CA ILE A 110 -0.88 -7.32 -3.09
C ILE A 110 -1.07 -6.93 -1.61
N CYS A 111 -0.22 -7.39 -0.71
CA CYS A 111 -0.26 -6.98 0.69
C CYS A 111 -0.03 -5.47 0.85
N SER A 112 0.93 -4.91 0.11
CA SER A 112 1.16 -3.47 0.07
C SER A 112 -0.05 -2.71 -0.48
N PHE A 113 -0.73 -3.27 -1.48
CA PHE A 113 -1.97 -2.72 -2.01
C PHE A 113 -3.07 -2.64 -0.94
N PHE A 114 -3.29 -3.72 -0.17
CA PHE A 114 -4.27 -3.70 0.92
C PHE A 114 -3.92 -2.70 2.01
N ASN A 115 -2.64 -2.56 2.36
CA ASN A 115 -2.20 -1.53 3.30
C ASN A 115 -2.42 -0.12 2.73
N THR A 116 -2.22 0.06 1.44
CA THR A 116 -2.49 1.32 0.75
C THR A 116 -3.98 1.65 0.77
N LEU A 117 -4.87 0.68 0.50
CA LEU A 117 -6.32 0.84 0.64
C LEU A 117 -6.74 1.20 2.07
N PHE A 118 -6.06 0.65 3.08
CA PHE A 118 -6.31 1.01 4.47
C PHE A 118 -5.87 2.46 4.78
N VAL A 119 -4.71 2.89 4.29
CA VAL A 119 -4.25 4.29 4.42
C VAL A 119 -5.23 5.25 3.73
N TRP A 120 -5.76 4.87 2.56
CA TRP A 120 -6.81 5.59 1.85
C TRP A 120 -8.05 5.82 2.69
N VAL A 121 -8.57 4.74 3.25
CA VAL A 121 -9.70 4.76 4.18
C VAL A 121 -9.45 5.71 5.34
N LYS A 122 -8.25 5.68 5.94
CA LYS A 122 -7.89 6.55 7.07
C LYS A 122 -7.82 8.03 6.67
N ILE A 123 -7.23 8.34 5.52
CA ILE A 123 -7.19 9.71 4.98
C ILE A 123 -8.61 10.26 4.84
N ILE A 124 -9.52 9.42 4.38
CA ILE A 124 -10.91 9.79 4.10
C ILE A 124 -11.70 9.97 5.39
N PHE A 125 -11.48 9.11 6.38
CA PHE A 125 -12.08 9.25 7.70
C PHE A 125 -11.85 10.64 8.33
N HIS A 126 -10.70 11.27 8.07
CA HIS A 126 -10.40 12.62 8.57
C HIS A 126 -11.30 13.73 8.00
N PHE A 127 -12.07 13.48 6.94
CA PHE A 127 -12.99 14.46 6.34
C PHE A 127 -14.41 14.46 6.94
N ASN A 128 -14.57 14.00 8.19
CA ASN A 128 -15.86 14.02 8.92
C ASN A 128 -16.99 13.23 8.22
N PHE A 129 -16.68 12.02 7.74
CA PHE A 129 -17.68 11.10 7.21
C PHE A 129 -18.65 10.58 8.28
N SER A 130 -19.83 10.12 7.85
CA SER A 130 -20.92 9.59 8.69
C SER A 130 -20.44 8.61 9.79
N LYS A 131 -21.12 8.64 10.96
CA LYS A 131 -20.87 7.76 12.12
C LYS A 131 -20.87 6.27 11.79
N VAL A 132 -21.57 5.87 10.72
CA VAL A 132 -21.60 4.47 10.23
C VAL A 132 -20.22 4.04 9.73
N VAL A 133 -19.57 4.90 8.94
CA VAL A 133 -18.28 4.60 8.32
C VAL A 133 -17.18 4.46 9.39
N SER A 134 -17.27 5.25 10.46
CA SER A 134 -16.40 5.17 11.64
C SER A 134 -16.37 3.80 12.32
N LYS A 135 -17.48 3.05 12.30
CA LYS A 135 -17.57 1.72 12.94
C LYS A 135 -17.06 0.60 12.04
N VAL A 136 -17.25 0.74 10.72
CA VAL A 136 -16.89 -0.31 9.74
C VAL A 136 -15.38 -0.32 9.47
N PHE A 137 -14.71 0.83 9.52
CA PHE A 137 -13.29 0.92 9.15
C PHE A 137 -12.30 0.15 10.03
N PRO A 138 -12.40 0.16 11.38
CA PRO A 138 -11.51 -0.65 12.22
C PRO A 138 -11.67 -2.15 11.95
N PHE A 139 -12.89 -2.59 11.61
CA PHE A 139 -13.17 -3.97 11.27
C PHE A 139 -12.55 -4.37 9.93
N LEU A 140 -12.70 -3.52 8.90
CA LEU A 140 -12.05 -3.72 7.60
C LEU A 140 -10.52 -3.79 7.70
N GLY A 141 -9.90 -2.96 8.54
CA GLY A 141 -8.46 -3.02 8.77
C GLY A 141 -7.98 -4.37 9.28
N LYS A 142 -8.73 -4.99 10.21
CA LYS A 142 -8.43 -6.33 10.72
C LYS A 142 -8.59 -7.40 9.65
N ILE A 143 -9.64 -7.31 8.83
CA ILE A 143 -9.86 -8.23 7.70
C ILE A 143 -8.71 -8.13 6.71
N PHE A 144 -8.30 -6.91 6.32
CA PHE A 144 -7.19 -6.75 5.39
C PHE A 144 -5.89 -7.31 5.96
N LEU A 145 -5.58 -7.06 7.23
CA LEU A 145 -4.38 -7.63 7.85
C LEU A 145 -4.43 -9.16 7.89
N GLY A 146 -5.57 -9.75 8.27
CA GLY A 146 -5.76 -11.21 8.26
C GLY A 146 -5.59 -11.80 6.86
N SER A 147 -6.16 -11.14 5.84
CA SER A 147 -6.06 -11.56 4.44
C SER A 147 -4.61 -11.54 3.93
N GLN A 148 -3.77 -10.60 4.39
CA GLN A 148 -2.35 -10.55 4.05
C GLN A 148 -1.59 -11.76 4.61
N ILE A 149 -1.84 -12.10 5.87
CA ILE A 149 -1.20 -13.26 6.53
C ILE A 149 -1.59 -14.55 5.79
N VAL A 150 -2.87 -14.71 5.48
CA VAL A 150 -3.38 -15.88 4.73
C VAL A 150 -2.76 -15.94 3.34
N LEU A 151 -2.68 -14.83 2.61
CA LEU A 151 -2.06 -14.78 1.28
C LEU A 151 -0.59 -15.24 1.32
N ILE A 152 0.22 -14.68 2.22
CA ILE A 152 1.63 -15.05 2.31
C ILE A 152 1.80 -16.51 2.71
N ALA A 153 1.00 -17.02 3.66
CA ALA A 153 1.03 -18.43 4.04
C ALA A 153 0.70 -19.36 2.87
N LEU A 154 -0.36 -19.06 2.11
CA LEU A 154 -0.74 -19.86 0.93
C LEU A 154 0.34 -19.85 -0.15
N LEU A 155 0.96 -18.70 -0.42
CA LEU A 155 2.04 -18.62 -1.42
C LEU A 155 3.28 -19.39 -1.00
N LEU A 156 3.64 -19.37 0.30
CA LEU A 156 4.74 -20.17 0.82
C LEU A 156 4.45 -21.67 0.67
N ILE A 157 3.24 -22.12 1.05
CA ILE A 157 2.83 -23.52 0.87
C ILE A 157 2.93 -23.92 -0.61
N ILE A 158 2.42 -23.11 -1.53
CA ILE A 158 2.49 -23.40 -2.97
C ILE A 158 3.94 -23.51 -3.46
N CYS A 159 4.83 -22.62 -3.03
CA CYS A 159 6.25 -22.66 -3.41
C CYS A 159 6.94 -23.96 -2.95
N PHE A 160 6.66 -24.43 -1.72
CA PHE A 160 7.31 -25.61 -1.16
C PHE A 160 6.66 -26.93 -1.57
N SER A 161 5.35 -26.95 -1.83
CA SER A 161 4.63 -28.16 -2.24
C SER A 161 4.86 -28.53 -3.71
N GLY A 162 5.57 -27.69 -4.49
CA GLY A 162 5.75 -27.91 -5.93
C GLY A 162 4.43 -27.92 -6.71
N LEU A 163 3.39 -27.30 -6.15
CA LEU A 163 2.07 -27.24 -6.78
C LEU A 163 2.16 -26.48 -8.10
N ARG A 164 1.41 -26.96 -9.09
CA ARG A 164 1.44 -26.44 -10.47
C ARG A 164 1.16 -24.92 -10.50
N TYR A 165 1.71 -24.25 -11.51
CA TYR A 165 1.50 -22.83 -11.85
C TYR A 165 0.04 -22.36 -11.73
N ASN A 166 -0.92 -23.23 -12.03
CA ASN A 166 -2.35 -22.93 -11.92
C ASN A 166 -2.79 -22.63 -10.48
N ALA A 167 -2.24 -23.31 -9.47
CA ALA A 167 -2.59 -23.07 -8.07
C ALA A 167 -2.15 -21.67 -7.61
N SER A 168 -0.93 -21.26 -7.96
CA SER A 168 -0.45 -19.89 -7.69
C SER A 168 -1.32 -18.85 -8.38
N ASN A 169 -1.70 -19.07 -9.64
CA ASN A 169 -2.54 -18.12 -10.38
C ASN A 169 -3.94 -18.02 -9.79
N ILE A 170 -4.55 -19.12 -9.32
CA ILE A 170 -5.87 -19.10 -8.66
C ILE A 170 -5.82 -18.28 -7.38
N VAL A 171 -4.80 -18.51 -6.55
CA VAL A 171 -4.63 -17.74 -5.31
C VAL A 171 -4.43 -16.26 -5.61
N LEU A 172 -3.49 -15.92 -6.52
CA LEU A 172 -3.27 -14.53 -6.91
C LEU A 172 -4.53 -13.88 -7.48
N PHE A 173 -5.25 -14.58 -8.36
CA PHE A 173 -6.50 -14.10 -8.95
C PHE A 173 -7.54 -13.80 -7.89
N PHE A 174 -7.76 -14.71 -6.92
CA PHE A 174 -8.74 -14.53 -5.85
C PHE A 174 -8.44 -13.26 -5.02
N PHE A 175 -7.17 -13.08 -4.61
CA PHE A 175 -6.79 -11.92 -3.79
C PHE A 175 -6.74 -10.62 -4.60
N LEU A 176 -6.35 -10.66 -5.87
CA LEU A 176 -6.43 -9.50 -6.76
C LEU A 176 -7.88 -9.09 -7.02
N ALA A 177 -8.78 -10.03 -7.26
CA ALA A 177 -10.19 -9.76 -7.47
C ALA A 177 -10.84 -9.19 -6.21
N TYR A 178 -10.55 -9.80 -5.04
CA TYR A 178 -10.96 -9.29 -3.74
C TYR A 178 -10.48 -7.85 -3.50
N GLY A 179 -9.22 -7.55 -3.80
CA GLY A 179 -8.65 -6.21 -3.73
C GLY A 179 -9.30 -5.21 -4.68
N GLY A 180 -9.47 -5.60 -5.95
CA GLY A 180 -10.05 -4.76 -6.99
C GLY A 180 -11.50 -4.40 -6.69
N ILE A 181 -12.32 -5.38 -6.29
CA ILE A 181 -13.71 -5.16 -5.87
C ILE A 181 -13.75 -4.20 -4.67
N SER A 182 -12.89 -4.42 -3.67
CA SER A 182 -12.79 -3.54 -2.51
C SER A 182 -12.45 -2.10 -2.91
N ALA A 183 -11.47 -1.91 -3.81
CA ALA A 183 -11.08 -0.59 -4.30
C ALA A 183 -12.22 0.13 -5.04
N VAL A 184 -13.00 -0.59 -5.85
CA VAL A 184 -14.18 -0.04 -6.54
C VAL A 184 -15.26 0.36 -5.54
N ILE A 185 -15.58 -0.50 -4.57
CA ILE A 185 -16.59 -0.22 -3.54
C ILE A 185 -16.19 1.02 -2.74
N PHE A 186 -14.93 1.10 -2.28
CA PHE A 186 -14.45 2.27 -1.54
C PHE A 186 -14.52 3.53 -2.39
N THR A 187 -14.01 3.48 -3.62
CA THR A 187 -14.02 4.65 -4.52
C THR A 187 -15.44 5.15 -4.77
N LYS A 188 -16.42 4.25 -4.96
CA LYS A 188 -17.83 4.61 -5.11
C LYS A 188 -18.41 5.24 -3.83
N MET A 189 -18.13 4.65 -2.67
CA MET A 189 -18.58 5.19 -1.37
C MET A 189 -18.03 6.59 -1.13
N ILE A 190 -16.73 6.80 -1.39
CA ILE A 190 -16.05 8.09 -1.27
C ILE A 190 -16.68 9.12 -2.21
N TRP A 191 -16.91 8.75 -3.47
CA TRP A 191 -17.49 9.63 -4.47
C TRP A 191 -18.91 10.08 -4.11
N SER A 192 -19.73 9.16 -3.59
CA SER A 192 -21.10 9.44 -3.20
C SER A 192 -21.18 10.52 -2.12
N GLU A 193 -20.37 10.36 -1.07
CA GLU A 193 -20.31 11.29 0.06
C GLU A 193 -19.65 12.62 -0.34
N TYR A 194 -18.61 12.58 -1.17
CA TYR A 194 -18.02 13.79 -1.73
C TYR A 194 -19.04 14.60 -2.55
N LYS A 195 -19.86 13.92 -3.36
CA LYS A 195 -20.92 14.57 -4.14
C LYS A 195 -21.99 15.19 -3.23
N ASP A 196 -22.37 14.50 -2.15
CA ASP A 196 -23.33 15.04 -1.18
C ASP A 196 -22.78 16.27 -0.44
N LEU A 197 -21.51 16.24 -0.03
CA LEU A 197 -20.86 17.36 0.67
C LEU A 197 -20.59 18.56 -0.26
N SER A 198 -20.17 18.31 -1.50
CA SER A 198 -19.90 19.38 -2.48
C SER A 198 -21.16 20.05 -3.02
N GLY A 199 -22.31 19.36 -2.98
CA GLY A 199 -23.60 19.94 -3.35
C GLY A 199 -24.25 20.78 -2.25
N LYS A 200 -23.73 20.73 -1.01
CA LYS A 200 -24.21 21.53 0.11
C LYS A 200 -23.29 22.75 0.24
N ASP A 201 -23.80 23.94 -0.11
CA ASP A 201 -23.15 25.26 0.03
C ASP A 201 -22.93 25.68 1.51
N SER A 202 -22.50 24.74 2.34
CA SER A 202 -21.96 25.04 3.66
C SER A 202 -20.54 25.53 3.46
N GLY A 203 -20.23 26.77 3.87
CA GLY A 203 -18.89 27.41 3.79
C GLY A 203 -17.73 26.68 4.51
N VAL A 204 -17.91 25.39 4.80
CA VAL A 204 -16.97 24.44 5.36
C VAL A 204 -16.02 23.86 4.28
N PHE A 205 -16.36 23.98 2.98
CA PHE A 205 -15.52 23.51 1.89
C PHE A 205 -14.61 24.62 1.32
N ASN A 206 -13.38 24.70 1.82
CA ASN A 206 -12.32 25.50 1.20
C ASN A 206 -11.93 24.91 -0.18
N SER A 207 -11.67 25.76 -1.18
CA SER A 207 -11.23 25.38 -2.54
C SER A 207 -10.01 24.44 -2.52
N ASP A 208 -9.13 24.59 -1.53
CA ASP A 208 -7.95 23.75 -1.36
C ASP A 208 -8.29 22.29 -1.03
N ASN A 209 -9.35 22.06 -0.24
CA ASN A 209 -9.81 20.72 0.10
C ASN A 209 -10.45 20.04 -1.10
N HIS A 210 -11.20 20.79 -1.91
CA HIS A 210 -11.77 20.31 -3.16
C HIS A 210 -10.69 19.82 -4.13
N GLN A 211 -9.64 20.62 -4.35
CA GLN A 211 -8.53 20.23 -5.22
C GLN A 211 -7.77 19.00 -4.70
N LYS A 212 -7.59 18.88 -3.38
CA LYS A 212 -6.96 17.69 -2.78
C LYS A 212 -7.79 16.43 -3.00
N ILE A 213 -9.10 16.50 -2.80
CA ILE A 213 -9.99 15.35 -3.01
C ILE A 213 -10.02 14.95 -4.48
N LEU A 214 -10.07 15.91 -5.42
CA LEU A 214 -9.97 15.61 -6.86
C LEU A 214 -8.66 14.93 -7.23
N LYS A 215 -7.53 15.36 -6.64
CA LYS A 215 -6.23 14.70 -6.84
C LYS A 215 -6.26 13.26 -6.33
N ILE A 216 -6.80 13.04 -5.13
CA ILE A 216 -6.99 11.69 -4.59
C ILE A 216 -7.85 10.87 -5.56
N PHE A 217 -8.99 11.37 -6.00
CA PHE A 217 -9.89 10.65 -6.91
C PHE A 217 -9.22 10.25 -8.24
N LYS A 218 -8.43 11.15 -8.84
CA LYS A 218 -7.63 10.82 -10.04
C LYS A 218 -6.67 9.67 -9.77
N LEU A 219 -6.01 9.67 -8.62
CA LEU A 219 -5.13 8.57 -8.20
C LEU A 219 -5.91 7.26 -7.94
N SER A 220 -7.16 7.32 -7.46
CA SER A 220 -8.02 6.13 -7.34
C SER A 220 -8.20 5.47 -8.68
N ILE A 221 -8.59 6.28 -9.68
CA ILE A 221 -8.90 5.80 -11.03
C ILE A 221 -7.67 5.13 -11.62
N THR A 222 -6.50 5.77 -11.53
CA THR A 222 -5.25 5.16 -12.01
C THR A 222 -4.97 3.83 -11.30
N SER A 223 -5.14 3.75 -9.98
CA SER A 223 -4.95 2.50 -9.22
C SER A 223 -5.94 1.41 -9.65
N ILE A 224 -7.19 1.76 -9.93
CA ILE A 224 -8.21 0.83 -10.41
C ILE A 224 -7.83 0.29 -11.79
N VAL A 225 -7.44 1.17 -12.72
CA VAL A 225 -7.01 0.79 -14.08
C VAL A 225 -5.83 -0.17 -14.02
N VAL A 226 -4.82 0.13 -13.21
CA VAL A 226 -3.66 -0.75 -13.05
C VAL A 226 -4.06 -2.10 -12.43
N THR A 227 -4.98 -2.11 -11.47
CA THR A 227 -5.49 -3.36 -10.86
C THR A 227 -6.22 -4.22 -11.90
N PHE A 228 -7.06 -3.62 -12.76
CA PHE A 228 -7.71 -4.35 -13.85
C PHE A 228 -6.71 -4.86 -14.89
N ALA A 229 -5.67 -4.10 -15.20
CA ALA A 229 -4.60 -4.55 -16.08
C ALA A 229 -3.85 -5.77 -15.49
N THR A 230 -3.57 -5.77 -14.19
CA THR A 230 -2.98 -6.92 -13.48
C THR A 230 -3.92 -8.13 -13.47
N LEU A 231 -5.23 -7.91 -13.30
CA LEU A 231 -6.23 -8.98 -13.42
C LEU A 231 -6.26 -9.56 -14.83
N ALA A 232 -6.26 -8.72 -15.87
CA ALA A 232 -6.23 -9.16 -17.26
C ALA A 232 -4.97 -9.98 -17.57
N LEU A 233 -3.80 -9.58 -17.06
CA LEU A 233 -2.57 -10.36 -17.13
C LEU A 233 -2.68 -11.72 -16.42
N THR A 234 -3.32 -11.74 -15.25
CA THR A 234 -3.54 -12.99 -14.51
C THR A 234 -4.48 -13.92 -15.28
N VAL A 235 -5.55 -13.40 -15.87
CA VAL A 235 -6.44 -14.15 -16.78
C VAL A 235 -5.68 -14.64 -18.01
N TRP A 236 -4.85 -13.79 -18.61
CA TRP A 236 -4.00 -14.18 -19.75
C TRP A 236 -3.08 -15.34 -19.37
N SER A 237 -2.52 -15.35 -18.16
CA SER A 237 -1.69 -16.46 -17.70
C SER A 237 -2.41 -17.81 -17.59
N PHE A 238 -3.74 -17.84 -17.45
CA PHE A 238 -4.52 -19.08 -17.48
C PHE A 238 -4.77 -19.61 -18.89
N THR A 239 -4.73 -18.75 -19.91
CA THR A 239 -4.98 -19.16 -21.31
C THR A 239 -3.74 -19.77 -21.98
N ILE A 240 -2.60 -19.71 -21.31
CA ILE A 240 -1.33 -20.18 -21.83
C ILE A 240 -1.11 -21.61 -21.33
N ASP A 241 -1.53 -22.58 -22.15
CA ASP A 241 -1.25 -23.99 -21.92
C ASP A 241 0.11 -24.36 -22.56
N GLY A 242 1.08 -24.76 -21.73
CA GLY A 242 2.35 -25.32 -22.19
C GLY A 242 3.53 -24.33 -22.27
N VAL A 243 4.54 -24.67 -23.07
CA VAL A 243 5.76 -23.88 -23.26
C VAL A 243 5.42 -22.65 -24.13
N LEU A 244 5.56 -21.45 -23.57
CA LEU A 244 5.36 -20.22 -24.34
C LEU A 244 6.39 -20.11 -25.46
N THR A 245 5.93 -19.74 -26.66
CA THR A 245 6.84 -19.29 -27.72
C THR A 245 7.63 -18.07 -27.25
N ILE A 246 8.85 -17.87 -27.77
CA ILE A 246 9.74 -16.75 -27.41
C ILE A 246 9.01 -15.40 -27.43
N SER A 247 8.25 -15.12 -28.50
CA SER A 247 7.55 -13.84 -28.65
C SER A 247 6.52 -13.62 -27.54
N HIS A 248 5.77 -14.67 -27.18
CA HIS A 248 4.81 -14.61 -26.08
C HIS A 248 5.50 -14.47 -24.72
N THR A 249 6.62 -15.18 -24.51
CA THR A 249 7.45 -15.06 -23.30
C THR A 249 7.98 -13.63 -23.11
N ILE A 250 8.57 -13.05 -24.16
CA ILE A 250 9.09 -11.68 -24.14
C ILE A 250 7.97 -10.68 -23.88
N ALA A 251 6.84 -10.80 -24.60
CA ALA A 251 5.69 -9.92 -24.45
C ALA A 251 5.10 -10.01 -23.02
N PHE A 252 4.92 -11.23 -22.51
CA PHE A 252 4.38 -11.46 -21.17
C PHE A 252 5.26 -10.82 -20.09
N ASN A 253 6.59 -10.96 -20.19
CA ASN A 253 7.48 -10.28 -19.25
C ASN A 253 7.46 -8.78 -19.41
N PHE A 254 7.59 -8.27 -20.63
CA PHE A 254 7.66 -6.83 -20.83
C PHE A 254 6.37 -6.16 -20.33
N ILE A 255 5.20 -6.68 -20.70
CA ILE A 255 3.89 -6.16 -20.28
C ILE A 255 3.68 -6.39 -18.77
N GLY A 256 3.95 -7.62 -18.29
CA GLY A 256 3.83 -8.00 -16.89
C GLY A 256 4.62 -7.09 -15.96
N ARG A 257 5.90 -6.91 -16.27
CA ARG A 257 6.82 -6.10 -15.46
C ARG A 257 6.53 -4.61 -15.58
N SER A 258 6.13 -4.13 -16.76
CA SER A 258 5.71 -2.73 -16.93
C SER A 258 4.48 -2.41 -16.07
N ILE A 259 3.49 -3.31 -16.04
CA ILE A 259 2.30 -3.16 -15.19
C ILE A 259 2.68 -3.21 -13.71
N GLU A 260 3.59 -4.09 -13.33
CA GLU A 260 4.08 -4.16 -11.94
C GLU A 260 4.80 -2.87 -11.50
N ILE A 261 5.69 -2.33 -12.34
CA ILE A 261 6.37 -1.05 -12.09
C ILE A 261 5.37 0.10 -12.02
N ALA A 262 4.40 0.14 -12.93
CA ALA A 262 3.32 1.13 -12.89
C ALA A 262 2.50 1.02 -11.59
N TRP A 263 2.24 -0.20 -11.12
CA TRP A 263 1.52 -0.43 -9.88
C TRP A 263 2.28 0.08 -8.65
N ILE A 264 3.57 -0.23 -8.55
CA ILE A 264 4.44 0.29 -7.50
C ILE A 264 4.49 1.82 -7.55
N SER A 265 4.61 2.40 -8.75
CA SER A 265 4.65 3.85 -8.95
C SER A 265 3.36 4.53 -8.46
N VAL A 266 2.20 3.97 -8.76
CA VAL A 266 0.91 4.48 -8.26
C VAL A 266 0.84 4.41 -6.74
N MET A 267 1.27 3.30 -6.12
CA MET A 267 1.33 3.19 -4.66
C MET A 267 2.29 4.22 -4.05
N LEU A 268 3.45 4.47 -4.67
CA LEU A 268 4.41 5.49 -4.20
C LEU A 268 3.84 6.90 -4.26
N ILE A 269 3.08 7.24 -5.30
CA ILE A 269 2.42 8.55 -5.41
C ILE A 269 1.36 8.69 -4.32
N ILE A 270 0.59 7.64 -4.06
CA ILE A 270 -0.42 7.61 -3.00
C ILE A 270 0.20 7.77 -1.61
N LEU A 271 1.32 7.10 -1.35
CA LEU A 271 2.03 7.16 -0.07
C LEU A 271 2.79 8.48 0.11
N ALA A 272 2.69 9.42 -0.84
CA ALA A 272 3.37 10.70 -0.76
C ALA A 272 2.96 11.47 0.50
N PRO A 273 3.93 12.04 1.26
CA PRO A 273 3.65 12.71 2.52
C PRO A 273 2.72 13.92 2.39
N GLN A 274 2.68 14.56 1.22
CA GLN A 274 1.82 15.71 0.92
C GLN A 274 0.32 15.36 0.97
N LEU A 275 -0.04 14.11 0.70
CA LEU A 275 -1.42 13.60 0.79
C LEU A 275 -1.78 13.18 2.23
N GLN A 276 -0.80 13.13 3.13
CA GLN A 276 -0.96 12.68 4.52
C GLN A 276 -0.88 13.82 5.54
N THR A 277 -0.34 14.98 5.13
CA THR A 277 -0.34 16.19 5.97
C THR A 277 -1.65 16.93 5.85
N TRP A 278 -2.53 16.67 6.81
CA TRP A 278 -3.78 17.39 6.99
C TRP A 278 -3.58 18.40 8.12
N SER A 279 -3.18 19.62 7.76
CA SER A 279 -3.26 20.81 8.62
C SER A 279 -2.68 20.68 10.05
N GLN A 280 -1.37 20.86 10.20
CA GLN A 280 -0.81 21.58 11.36
C GLN A 280 -0.65 23.07 11.01
N SER A 281 -1.62 23.65 10.29
CA SER A 281 -1.68 25.08 10.02
C SER A 281 -2.71 25.74 10.93
N SER A 282 -2.49 25.61 12.23
CA SER A 282 -3.11 26.45 13.26
C SER A 282 -2.29 26.35 14.54
N THR A 283 -1.05 26.85 14.50
CA THR A 283 -0.33 27.55 15.58
C THR A 283 1.04 27.92 15.01
N LYS A 284 1.09 28.93 14.13
CA LYS A 284 2.29 29.77 14.12
C LYS A 284 2.00 30.83 15.18
N GLU A 285 2.57 30.57 16.35
CA GLU A 285 3.04 31.57 17.32
C GLU A 285 2.80 33.00 16.85
N SER A 286 1.83 33.66 17.48
CA SER A 286 1.74 35.11 17.51
C SER A 286 2.97 35.64 18.26
N THR A 287 4.08 35.87 17.57
CA THR A 287 5.11 36.76 18.11
C THR A 287 4.53 38.17 18.09
N ASN A 288 4.04 38.59 19.26
CA ASN A 288 3.78 39.97 19.62
C ASN A 288 4.92 40.85 19.12
N PHE A 289 4.61 41.74 18.19
CA PHE A 289 5.44 42.88 17.86
C PHE A 289 4.77 44.11 18.47
N ASP A 290 5.15 44.41 19.71
CA ASP A 290 5.01 45.74 20.30
C ASP A 290 6.27 46.04 21.14
N SER A 291 7.18 46.76 20.50
CA SER A 291 7.79 48.03 20.92
C SER A 291 8.35 48.24 22.35
N ALA A 292 9.65 48.59 22.38
CA ALA A 292 10.40 49.41 23.36
C ALA A 292 10.67 48.79 24.75
N SER A 293 11.82 48.89 25.42
CA SER A 293 13.05 49.69 25.30
C SER A 293 14.03 49.22 26.39
N ASP A 294 15.36 49.34 26.15
CA ASP A 294 16.45 49.54 27.12
C ASP A 294 16.73 48.45 28.18
N SER A 295 17.95 48.11 28.66
CA SER A 295 19.34 48.49 28.43
C SER A 295 20.19 47.69 29.45
N SER A 296 21.41 47.25 29.08
CA SER A 296 22.58 46.91 29.95
C SER A 296 22.44 45.78 31.00
N SER A 297 23.43 45.00 31.45
CA SER A 297 24.88 44.86 31.24
C SER A 297 25.35 43.58 31.98
N SER A 298 26.43 42.99 31.48
CA SER A 298 27.39 42.02 32.07
C SER A 298 27.40 41.74 33.58
N SER A 299 27.59 40.47 33.98
CA SER A 299 28.82 40.00 34.65
C SER A 299 28.81 38.51 35.01
N SER A 300 29.95 37.87 34.74
CA SER A 300 30.44 36.53 35.09
C SER A 300 30.44 36.16 36.59
N LYS A 301 30.21 34.87 36.93
CA LYS A 301 31.18 33.98 37.62
C LYS A 301 30.62 32.57 37.88
N SER A 302 31.55 31.62 37.84
CA SER A 302 31.47 30.21 38.21
C SER A 302 31.13 30.01 39.69
N ASP A 303 30.60 28.84 40.05
CA ASP A 303 31.34 27.84 40.84
C ASP A 303 30.53 26.53 41.01
N ILE A 304 31.29 25.44 41.05
CA ILE A 304 30.90 24.03 41.21
C ILE A 304 30.94 23.73 42.71
N GLU A 305 29.92 23.06 43.26
CA GLU A 305 30.12 22.18 44.43
C GLU A 305 29.07 21.06 44.50
N ASN A 306 29.59 19.83 44.62
CA ASN A 306 28.88 18.57 44.87
C ASN A 306 28.36 18.50 46.32
N ASN A 307 27.24 17.81 46.57
CA ASN A 307 27.21 16.68 47.52
C ASN A 307 25.86 15.93 47.57
N ASP A 308 26.00 14.67 47.97
CA ASP A 308 25.08 13.54 47.93
C ASP A 308 23.89 13.52 48.91
N ASP A 309 22.92 12.68 48.54
CA ASP A 309 22.04 11.82 49.35
C ASP A 309 21.23 12.35 50.55
N LYS A 310 19.88 12.30 50.43
CA LYS A 310 19.03 11.54 51.38
C LYS A 310 17.61 11.29 50.89
N LYS A 311 17.16 10.07 51.23
CA LYS A 311 15.87 9.42 50.97
C LYS A 311 14.93 9.63 52.16
N GLU A 312 13.67 10.03 51.93
CA GLU A 312 12.56 9.77 52.87
C GLU A 312 11.19 9.77 52.18
N THR A 313 10.24 9.05 52.77
CA THR A 313 9.11 8.35 52.15
C THR A 313 7.79 8.79 52.81
N ILE A 314 6.82 9.33 52.02
CA ILE A 314 5.33 9.17 52.08
C ILE A 314 4.61 9.61 53.41
N PRO A 315 3.26 9.86 53.52
CA PRO A 315 2.13 9.94 52.57
C PRO A 315 1.29 11.24 52.64
N THR A 316 0.36 11.43 51.70
CA THR A 316 -0.93 12.06 52.05
C THR A 316 -2.08 11.44 51.25
N VAL A 317 -2.90 10.69 51.98
CA VAL A 317 -4.31 10.33 51.71
C VAL A 317 -5.15 11.59 51.93
N ILE A 318 -6.21 11.84 51.16
CA ILE A 318 -7.52 12.35 51.62
C ILE A 318 -8.57 12.20 50.51
N ASP A 319 -9.77 11.88 50.97
CA ASP A 319 -10.91 11.23 50.34
C ASP A 319 -11.82 12.08 49.42
N ILE A 320 -12.53 11.32 48.58
CA ILE A 320 -13.85 11.54 47.94
C ILE A 320 -14.91 11.66 49.07
N PRO A 321 -16.00 12.48 49.02
CA PRO A 321 -17.08 12.28 48.05
C PRO A 321 -17.92 13.52 47.67
N THR A 322 -18.73 13.40 46.62
CA THR A 322 -20.19 13.63 46.70
C THR A 322 -20.85 13.28 45.37
N THR A 323 -21.70 12.26 45.46
CA THR A 323 -22.74 11.89 44.50
C THR A 323 -23.87 12.91 44.59
N THR A 324 -24.32 13.48 43.46
CA THR A 324 -25.64 14.10 43.39
C THR A 324 -26.31 13.69 42.10
N ALA A 325 -27.33 12.84 42.25
CA ALA A 325 -28.29 12.53 41.22
C ALA A 325 -29.14 13.78 40.95
N ILE A 326 -29.15 14.25 39.71
CA ILE A 326 -30.16 15.19 39.23
C ILE A 326 -31.07 14.42 38.28
N VAL A 327 -32.27 14.20 38.79
CA VAL A 327 -33.46 13.78 38.07
C VAL A 327 -33.87 14.94 37.15
N THR A 328 -33.87 14.72 35.84
CA THR A 328 -34.51 15.64 34.88
C THR A 328 -35.58 14.86 34.14
N THR A 329 -36.82 15.01 34.61
CA THR A 329 -38.03 14.57 33.93
C THR A 329 -38.27 15.46 32.73
N SER A 330 -38.22 14.87 31.53
CA SER A 330 -38.72 15.50 30.30
C SER A 330 -40.24 15.31 30.22
N PRO A 331 -41.02 16.34 29.86
CA PRO A 331 -42.42 16.14 29.51
C PRO A 331 -42.51 15.52 28.11
N VAL A 332 -43.30 14.47 28.06
CA VAL A 332 -43.84 13.78 26.89
C VAL A 332 -44.58 14.79 26.00
N ASN A 333 -44.15 14.95 24.74
CA ASN A 333 -44.96 15.58 23.71
C ASN A 333 -45.24 14.57 22.61
N SER A 334 -46.38 13.89 22.77
CA SER A 334 -46.90 12.92 21.82
C SER A 334 -47.51 13.65 20.63
N SER A 335 -46.90 13.48 19.48
CA SER A 335 -47.50 13.64 18.17
C SER A 335 -48.78 12.79 18.05
N ASN A 336 -49.89 13.41 17.63
CA ASN A 336 -50.95 12.70 16.91
C ASN A 336 -51.54 13.66 15.86
N ILE A 337 -50.89 13.69 14.69
CA ILE A 337 -51.47 14.19 13.45
C ILE A 337 -52.02 12.96 12.74
N ASN A 338 -53.33 12.74 12.85
CA ASN A 338 -54.04 11.81 12.00
C ASN A 338 -54.59 12.59 10.81
N THR A 339 -53.93 12.40 9.67
CA THR A 339 -54.42 12.76 8.35
C THR A 339 -55.44 11.70 7.94
N GLN A 340 -56.70 12.08 7.71
CA GLN A 340 -57.62 11.23 6.95
C GLN A 340 -58.62 12.07 6.13
N ASN A 341 -58.55 11.82 4.83
CA ASN A 341 -59.63 11.81 3.84
C ASN A 341 -60.17 13.14 3.29
N GLN A 342 -59.56 13.53 2.16
CA GLN A 342 -60.19 13.56 0.82
C GLN A 342 -61.65 13.06 0.78
N ILE A 343 -62.62 13.95 0.48
CA ILE A 343 -63.83 13.67 -0.31
C ILE A 343 -64.20 14.94 -1.09
N ASP A 344 -64.23 14.78 -2.41
CA ASP A 344 -64.77 15.71 -3.41
C ASP A 344 -66.24 16.08 -3.12
N ASN A 345 -66.61 17.36 -3.34
CA ASN A 345 -67.92 17.78 -3.88
C ASN A 345 -68.05 19.32 -3.84
N LYS A 346 -67.79 19.99 -4.96
CA LYS A 346 -68.79 20.69 -5.79
C LYS A 346 -68.14 21.51 -6.90
#